data_AF-A0A7S2QGT5-F1
#
_entry.id   AF-A0A7S2QGT5-F1
#
_cell.length_a   1.000
_cell.length_b   1.000
_cell.length_c   1.000
_cell.angle_alpha   90.00
_cell.angle_beta   90.00
_cell.angle_gamma   90.00
#
_symmetry.space_group_name_H-M   'P 1'
#
loop_
_entity.id
_entity.type
_entity.pdbx_description
1 polymer ?
#
loop_
_entity_poly.entity_id
_entity_poly.type
_entity_poly.pdbx_seq_one_letter_code
_entity_poly.pdbx_strand_id
1 'polypeptide(L)'
;LFFWQKKKPLNKGKDEVRALLADTPRKSLPSLANSLDPERRMYFGLDLISTFLADKDTSILTKAAEVFILRTYRGYTIHDIDTIDTKDVVDKAPAGSLHLAWTFSPPG
;
A
#
# COMPACT_ATOMS: atom_id res chain seq x y z
N LEU A 1 18.14 20.68 -22.09
CA LEU A 1 18.51 19.25 -22.21
C LEU A 1 17.61 18.43 -21.31
N PHE A 2 16.51 17.88 -21.85
CA PHE A 2 15.62 16.98 -21.11
C PHE A 2 16.27 15.59 -21.05
N PHE A 3 16.79 15.21 -19.89
CA PHE A 3 17.21 13.83 -19.64
C PHE A 3 15.97 12.94 -19.55
N TRP A 4 15.64 12.26 -20.65
CA TRP A 4 14.79 11.07 -20.60
C TRP A 4 15.55 9.98 -19.87
N GLN A 5 15.36 9.91 -18.55
CA GLN A 5 15.81 8.77 -17.79
C GLN A 5 15.04 7.55 -18.29
N LYS A 6 15.75 6.54 -18.81
CA LYS A 6 15.17 5.25 -19.19
C LYS A 6 14.33 4.75 -18.02
N LYS A 7 13.00 4.75 -18.16
CA LYS A 7 12.08 4.19 -17.19
C LYS A 7 12.54 2.76 -16.91
N LYS A 8 12.99 2.47 -15.68
CA LYS A 8 13.26 1.09 -15.28
C LYS A 8 11.97 0.28 -15.55
N PRO A 9 12.06 -0.94 -16.09
CA PRO A 9 10.87 -1.76 -16.30
C PRO A 9 10.17 -1.98 -14.95
N LEU A 10 8.82 -1.93 -14.94
CA LEU A 10 7.96 -2.10 -13.76
C LEU A 10 8.39 -3.29 -12.88
N ASN A 11 8.89 -4.37 -13.51
CA ASN A 11 9.35 -5.57 -12.82
C ASN A 11 10.52 -5.35 -11.86
N LYS A 12 11.46 -4.43 -12.17
CA LYS A 12 12.58 -4.13 -11.25
C LYS A 12 12.11 -3.35 -10.02
N GLY A 13 11.11 -2.48 -10.18
CA GLY A 13 10.50 -1.77 -9.07
C GLY A 13 9.65 -2.68 -8.18
N LYS A 14 9.07 -3.75 -8.73
CA LYS A 14 8.26 -4.70 -7.97
C LYS A 14 9.06 -5.40 -6.88
N ASP A 15 10.22 -5.96 -7.21
CA ASP A 15 11.03 -6.68 -6.21
C ASP A 15 11.57 -5.73 -5.14
N GLU A 16 11.99 -4.51 -5.54
CA GLU A 16 12.42 -3.45 -4.63
C GLU A 16 11.30 -3.03 -3.66
N VAL A 17 10.06 -2.84 -4.14
CA VAL A 17 8.89 -2.54 -3.29
C VAL A 17 8.54 -3.71 -2.39
N ARG A 18 8.59 -4.94 -2.90
CA ARG A 18 8.27 -6.13 -2.11
C ARG A 18 9.24 -6.29 -0.94
N ALA A 19 10.54 -6.09 -1.17
CA ALA A 19 11.54 -6.07 -0.12
C ALA A 19 11.30 -4.94 0.88
N LEU A 20 11.00 -3.73 0.39
CA LEU A 20 10.68 -2.60 1.25
C LEU A 20 9.46 -2.86 2.14
N LEU A 21 8.40 -3.46 1.60
CA LEU A 21 7.23 -3.88 2.37
C LEU A 21 7.58 -4.98 3.38
N ALA A 22 8.42 -5.94 3.00
CA ALA A 22 8.87 -7.00 3.91
C ALA A 22 9.59 -6.39 5.12
N ASP A 23 10.54 -5.49 4.88
CA ASP A 23 11.43 -4.91 5.90
C ASP A 23 10.73 -3.83 6.75
N THR A 24 9.71 -3.16 6.22
CA THR A 24 9.03 -2.06 6.92
C THR A 24 8.12 -2.61 8.02
N PRO A 25 8.32 -2.23 9.30
CA PRO A 25 7.39 -2.57 10.37
C PRO A 25 6.02 -1.93 10.13
N ARG A 26 4.93 -2.60 10.53
CA ARG A 26 3.56 -2.10 10.34
C ARG A 26 3.36 -0.65 10.83
N LYS A 27 3.87 -0.34 12.03
CA LYS A 27 3.85 1.01 12.63
C LYS A 27 4.51 2.11 11.79
N SER A 28 5.37 1.74 10.84
CA SER A 28 6.12 2.66 9.97
C SER A 28 5.52 2.76 8.57
N LEU A 29 4.44 2.02 8.27
CA LEU A 29 3.74 2.11 7.00
C LEU A 29 3.13 3.50 6.72
N PRO A 30 2.63 4.27 7.71
CA PRO A 30 2.21 5.65 7.47
C PRO A 30 3.36 6.53 6.94
N SER A 31 4.57 6.36 7.47
CA SER A 31 5.75 7.08 6.98
C SER A 31 6.12 6.65 5.58
N LEU A 32 6.06 5.34 5.27
CA LEU A 32 6.30 4.80 3.92
C LEU A 32 5.24 5.25 2.90
N ALA A 33 3.98 5.34 3.31
CA ALA A 33 2.90 5.84 2.47
C ALA A 33 3.13 7.32 2.11
N ASN A 34 3.63 8.10 3.08
CA ASN A 34 3.89 9.52 2.94
C ASN A 34 5.29 9.87 2.41
N SER A 35 6.20 8.91 2.28
CA SER A 35 7.53 9.18 1.75
C SER A 35 7.43 9.61 0.29
N LEU A 36 7.78 10.85 0.02
CA LEU A 36 8.26 11.28 -1.29
C LEU A 36 9.77 11.06 -1.23
N ASP A 37 10.28 9.99 -1.83
CA ASP A 37 11.72 9.81 -1.97
C ASP A 37 12.17 10.28 -3.36
N PRO A 38 12.54 11.57 -3.51
CA PRO A 38 13.03 12.10 -4.78
C PRO A 38 14.39 11.51 -5.17
N GLU A 39 15.21 11.02 -4.22
CA GLU A 39 16.54 10.46 -4.49
C GLU A 39 16.47 9.03 -4.98
N ARG A 40 15.57 8.21 -4.42
CA ARG A 40 15.31 6.85 -4.93
C ARG A 40 14.58 6.84 -6.27
N ARG A 41 14.09 7.99 -6.75
CA ARG A 41 13.25 8.14 -7.97
C ARG A 41 12.14 7.10 -8.07
N MET A 42 11.73 6.59 -6.91
CA MET A 42 10.75 5.54 -6.76
C MET A 42 9.50 6.18 -6.20
N TYR A 43 8.86 7.00 -7.04
CA TYR A 43 7.44 7.21 -6.87
C TYR A 43 6.78 5.86 -7.20
N PHE A 44 6.54 5.05 -6.16
CA PHE A 44 5.74 3.85 -6.31
C PHE A 44 4.29 4.32 -6.42
N GLY A 45 3.76 4.45 -7.62
CA GLY A 45 2.37 4.87 -7.78
C GLY A 45 1.39 3.86 -7.17
N LEU A 46 0.12 4.26 -7.12
CA LEU A 46 -0.96 3.37 -6.73
C LEU A 46 -1.04 2.14 -7.68
N ASP A 47 -0.58 2.30 -8.92
CA ASP A 47 -0.45 1.23 -9.90
C ASP A 47 0.46 0.10 -9.41
N LEU A 48 1.68 0.41 -8.98
CA LEU A 48 2.64 -0.60 -8.54
C LEU A 48 2.23 -1.25 -7.21
N ILE A 49 1.77 -0.46 -6.23
CA ILE A 49 1.35 -1.01 -4.93
C ILE A 49 0.12 -1.93 -5.08
N SER A 50 -0.80 -1.62 -6.02
CA SER A 50 -1.99 -2.44 -6.27
C SER A 50 -1.64 -3.85 -6.78
N THR A 51 -0.47 -4.04 -7.40
CA THR A 51 -0.03 -5.36 -7.88
C THR A 51 0.23 -6.37 -6.75
N PHE A 52 0.40 -5.91 -5.51
CA PHE A 52 0.62 -6.74 -4.33
C PHE A 52 -0.67 -7.12 -3.58
N LEU A 53 -1.83 -6.60 -4.00
CA LEU A 53 -3.13 -7.00 -3.43
C LEU A 53 -3.50 -8.46 -3.78
N ALA A 54 -2.73 -9.09 -4.67
CA ALA A 54 -2.80 -10.51 -4.98
C ALA A 54 -1.48 -11.25 -4.63
N ASP A 55 -0.62 -10.68 -3.78
CA ASP A 55 0.59 -11.39 -3.32
C ASP A 55 0.20 -12.63 -2.49
N LYS A 56 0.99 -13.70 -2.61
CA LYS A 56 0.76 -14.95 -1.87
C LYS A 56 1.14 -14.83 -0.40
N ASP A 57 2.04 -13.90 -0.09
CA ASP A 57 2.44 -13.60 1.27
C ASP A 57 1.43 -12.63 1.89
N THR A 58 0.64 -13.13 2.84
CA THR A 58 -0.38 -12.35 3.55
C THR A 58 0.20 -11.12 4.26
N SER A 59 1.45 -11.18 4.72
CA SER A 59 2.12 -10.03 5.34
C SER A 59 2.34 -8.92 4.31
N ILE A 60 2.87 -9.26 3.14
CA ILE A 60 3.08 -8.30 2.04
C ILE A 60 1.75 -7.74 1.55
N LEU A 61 0.77 -8.62 1.34
CA LEU A 61 -0.57 -8.25 0.89
C LEU A 61 -1.24 -7.25 1.86
N THR A 62 -1.16 -7.51 3.17
CA THR A 62 -1.76 -6.63 4.19
C THR A 62 -1.05 -5.28 4.24
N LYS A 63 0.28 -5.27 4.27
CA LYS A 63 1.07 -4.02 4.28
C LYS A 63 0.86 -3.20 3.00
N ALA A 64 0.76 -3.86 1.85
CA ALA A 64 0.48 -3.18 0.58
C ALA A 64 -0.91 -2.54 0.57
N ALA A 65 -1.91 -3.25 1.09
CA ALA A 65 -3.27 -2.73 1.21
C ALA A 65 -3.34 -1.51 2.15
N GLU A 66 -2.65 -1.55 3.29
CA GLU A 66 -2.55 -0.39 4.20
C GLU A 66 -1.89 0.82 3.51
N VAL A 67 -0.75 0.62 2.85
CA VAL A 67 -0.07 1.70 2.11
C VAL A 67 -0.95 2.23 0.98
N PHE A 68 -1.69 1.37 0.29
CA PHE A 68 -2.64 1.77 -0.75
C PHE A 68 -3.76 2.66 -0.18
N ILE A 69 -4.37 2.28 0.95
CA ILE A 69 -5.39 3.09 1.64
C ILE A 69 -4.80 4.44 2.04
N LEU A 70 -3.67 4.44 2.76
CA LEU A 70 -3.01 5.66 3.26
C LEU A 70 -2.66 6.64 2.13
N ARG A 71 -2.26 6.13 0.95
CA ARG A 71 -1.96 6.97 -0.22
C ARG A 71 -3.19 7.45 -0.95
N THR A 72 -4.21 6.60 -1.08
CA THR A 72 -5.48 6.96 -1.74
C THR A 72 -6.20 8.04 -0.96
N TYR A 73 -6.15 7.96 0.37
CA TYR A 73 -6.83 8.87 1.29
C TYR A 73 -5.87 9.88 1.94
N ARG A 74 -4.80 10.29 1.26
CA ARG A 74 -3.78 11.21 1.82
C ARG A 74 -4.32 12.57 2.28
N GLY A 75 -5.47 12.99 1.75
CA GLY A 75 -6.18 14.21 2.19
C GLY A 75 -7.03 14.00 3.45
N TYR A 76 -7.15 12.78 3.94
CA TYR A 76 -7.90 12.42 5.14
C TYR A 76 -6.94 12.05 6.27
N THR A 77 -7.40 12.16 7.51
CA THR A 77 -6.70 11.58 8.65
C THR A 77 -7.23 10.16 8.86
N ILE A 78 -6.42 9.14 8.58
CA ILE A 78 -6.73 7.74 8.91
C ILE A 78 -6.28 7.47 10.35
N HIS A 79 -7.18 7.02 11.23
CA HIS A 79 -6.86 6.80 12.65
C HIS A 79 -6.37 5.38 12.89
N ASP A 80 -7.16 4.40 12.46
CA ASP A 80 -6.86 2.97 12.61
C ASP A 80 -7.21 2.20 11.35
N ILE A 81 -6.47 1.10 11.13
CA ILE A 81 -6.75 0.10 10.08
C ILE A 81 -6.69 -1.28 10.71
N ASP A 82 -7.81 -2.00 10.67
CA ASP A 82 -7.98 -3.32 11.26
C ASP A 82 -8.20 -4.38 10.19
N THR A 83 -7.65 -5.58 10.43
CA THR A 83 -7.96 -6.77 9.63
C THR A 83 -9.17 -7.46 10.22
N ILE A 84 -10.14 -7.78 9.38
CA ILE A 84 -11.39 -8.41 9.79
C ILE A 84 -11.43 -9.85 9.26
N ASP A 85 -11.92 -10.77 10.09
CA ASP A 85 -12.20 -12.14 9.65
C ASP A 85 -13.38 -12.15 8.66
N THR A 86 -13.30 -12.96 7.59
CA THR A 86 -14.37 -13.09 6.59
C THR A 86 -15.75 -13.37 7.19
N LYS A 87 -15.81 -14.08 8.32
CA LYS A 87 -17.05 -14.41 9.04
C LYS A 87 -17.78 -13.17 9.61
N ASP A 88 -17.04 -12.10 9.89
CA ASP A 88 -17.51 -10.87 10.52
C ASP A 88 -17.85 -9.78 9.49
N VAL A 89 -17.71 -10.07 8.20
CA VAL A 89 -18.07 -9.17 7.09
C VAL A 89 -19.57 -9.21 6.88
N VAL A 90 -20.25 -8.07 7.06
CA VAL A 90 -21.72 -7.92 7.05
C VAL A 90 -22.38 -8.46 5.77
N ASP A 91 -21.71 -8.33 4.61
CA ASP A 91 -22.23 -8.81 3.32
C ASP A 91 -21.71 -10.20 2.91
N LYS A 92 -20.96 -10.87 3.79
CA LYS A 92 -20.32 -12.18 3.55
C LYS A 92 -19.64 -12.26 2.17
N ALA A 93 -18.88 -11.24 1.76
CA ALA A 93 -18.18 -11.25 0.48
C ALA A 93 -17.21 -12.45 0.44
N PRO A 94 -17.58 -13.62 -0.13
CA PRO A 94 -16.96 -14.90 0.23
C PRO A 94 -15.61 -15.13 -0.46
N ALA A 95 -15.18 -14.19 -1.31
CA ALA A 95 -14.05 -14.34 -2.21
C ALA A 95 -12.91 -13.33 -1.93
N GLY A 96 -13.02 -12.50 -0.91
CA GLY A 96 -11.94 -11.57 -0.54
C GLY A 96 -10.78 -12.32 0.11
N SER A 97 -9.55 -12.15 -0.41
CA SER A 97 -8.33 -12.67 0.22
C SER A 97 -7.89 -11.85 1.44
N LEU A 98 -8.46 -10.65 1.62
CA LEU A 98 -8.22 -9.75 2.75
C LEU A 98 -9.44 -8.84 2.94
N HIS A 99 -9.84 -8.64 4.19
CA HIS A 99 -10.83 -7.67 4.58
C HIS A 99 -10.20 -6.67 5.55
N LEU A 100 -10.34 -5.39 5.24
CA LEU A 100 -9.87 -4.30 6.08
C LEU A 100 -11.03 -3.36 6.41
N ALA A 101 -11.06 -2.86 7.65
CA ALA A 101 -11.82 -1.68 8.01
C ALA A 101 -10.87 -0.58 8.48
N TRP A 102 -11.26 0.66 8.28
CA TRP A 102 -10.53 1.80 8.79
C TRP A 102 -11.48 2.92 9.17
N THR A 103 -11.04 3.73 10.12
CA THR A 103 -11.74 4.95 10.53
C THR A 103 -10.97 6.16 10.04
N PHE A 104 -11.68 7.22 9.66
CA PHE A 104 -11.05 8.42 9.12
C PHE A 104 -11.83 9.69 9.43
N SER A 105 -11.11 10.83 9.40
CA SER A 105 -11.69 12.17 9.42
C SER A 105 -11.44 12.89 8.10
N PRO A 106 -12.43 13.62 7.55
CA PRO A 106 -12.26 14.44 6.35
C PRO A 106 -11.26 15.58 6.59
N PRO A 107 -10.67 16.13 5.51
CA PRO A 107 -9.91 17.38 5.61
C PRO A 107 -10.82 18.49 6.17
N GLY A 108 -10.25 19.32 7.06
CA GLY A 108 -10.90 20.51 7.59
C GLY A 108 -10.86 21.68 6.61
#